data_AF-A0ABD5NAC6-F1
#
_entry.id   AF-A0ABD5NAC6-F1
#
_cell.length_a   1.000
_cell.length_b   1.000
_cell.length_c   1.000
_cell.angle_alpha   90.00
_cell.angle_beta   90.00
_cell.angle_gamma   90.00
#
_symmetry.space_group_name_H-M   'P 1'
#
loop_
_entity.id
_entity.type
_entity.pdbx_description
1 polymer ?
#
loop_
_entity_poly.entity_id
_entity_poly.type
_entity_poly.pdbx_seq_one_letter_code
_entity_poly.pdbx_strand_id
1 'polypeptide(L)'
;MRTALILAMMIVVSGCTQAPDPLEDCLKMQNSFEKDGCILKMSEKSTIIDLCENIDSRTDGMLCQKNIAVNRRESTKCEDIMDQTISAECTTEVAVATGNYMLCKKIDRQSKRTHCEYRVSSAKRKQRLEQ
;
A
#
# COMPACT_ATOMS: atom_id res chain seq x y z
N MET A 1 7.15 48.48 -44.38
CA MET A 1 5.91 47.70 -44.54
C MET A 1 6.26 46.26 -44.15
N ARG A 2 6.12 45.83 -42.88
CA ARG A 2 4.90 45.48 -42.13
C ARG A 2 4.03 44.42 -42.84
N THR A 3 4.48 43.17 -42.84
CA THR A 3 3.67 41.95 -42.98
C THR A 3 4.38 40.85 -42.18
N ALA A 4 3.75 39.98 -41.39
CA ALA A 4 2.45 39.93 -40.75
C ALA A 4 2.65 38.83 -39.70
N LEU A 5 2.88 39.24 -38.46
CA LEU A 5 3.02 38.38 -37.28
C LEU A 5 1.61 37.96 -36.88
N ILE A 6 1.13 36.78 -37.29
CA ILE A 6 0.02 36.11 -36.60
C ILE A 6 0.24 34.58 -36.67
N LEU A 7 1.20 34.10 -35.88
CA LEU A 7 1.17 32.71 -35.39
C LEU A 7 0.18 32.69 -34.22
N ALA A 8 -1.07 32.37 -34.52
CA ALA A 8 -2.09 32.11 -33.51
C ALA A 8 -1.71 30.81 -32.76
N MET A 9 -1.02 30.96 -31.64
CA MET A 9 -0.87 29.91 -30.63
C MET A 9 -2.26 29.61 -30.06
N MET A 10 -2.91 28.57 -30.58
CA MET A 10 -4.06 27.95 -29.92
C MET A 10 -3.56 27.25 -28.65
N ILE A 11 -3.52 27.98 -27.54
CA ILE A 11 -3.36 27.39 -26.22
C ILE A 11 -4.72 26.75 -25.87
N VAL A 12 -4.85 25.46 -26.18
CA VAL A 12 -5.96 24.64 -25.68
C VAL A 12 -5.68 24.43 -24.20
N VAL A 13 -6.21 25.30 -23.35
CA VAL A 13 -6.19 25.11 -21.88
C VAL A 13 -7.21 24.02 -21.57
N SER A 14 -6.80 22.78 -21.77
CA SER A 14 -7.53 21.59 -21.33
C SER A 14 -7.53 21.58 -19.80
N GLY A 15 -8.46 22.31 -19.19
CA GLY A 15 -8.67 22.30 -17.75
C GLY A 15 -9.12 20.92 -17.31
N CYS A 16 -8.19 20.07 -16.87
CA CYS A 16 -8.53 18.86 -16.14
C CYS A 16 -9.07 19.28 -14.77
N THR A 17 -10.39 19.26 -14.60
CA THR A 17 -11.00 19.25 -13.27
C THR A 17 -10.58 17.94 -12.61
N GLN A 18 -9.54 17.99 -11.77
CA GLN A 18 -9.13 16.84 -10.98
C GLN A 18 -10.28 16.49 -10.04
N ALA A 19 -10.71 15.23 -10.07
CA ALA A 19 -11.67 14.72 -9.11
C ALA A 19 -11.11 14.96 -7.68
N PRO A 20 -11.97 15.27 -6.70
CA PRO A 20 -11.53 15.41 -5.31
C PRO A 20 -10.78 14.15 -4.87
N ASP A 21 -9.70 14.34 -4.10
CA ASP A 21 -8.90 13.24 -3.58
C ASP A 21 -9.76 12.43 -2.62
N PRO A 22 -10.05 11.14 -2.93
CA PRO A 22 -10.91 10.31 -2.07
C PRO A 22 -10.38 10.18 -0.63
N LEU A 23 -9.10 10.42 -0.42
CA LEU A 23 -8.52 10.44 0.92
C LEU A 23 -8.97 11.65 1.75
N GLU A 24 -9.08 12.82 1.12
CA GLU A 24 -9.49 14.05 1.80
C GLU A 24 -10.92 13.92 2.35
N ASP A 25 -11.77 13.19 1.63
CA ASP A 25 -13.13 12.87 2.07
C ASP A 25 -13.15 11.96 3.29
N CYS A 26 -12.26 10.96 3.38
CA CYS A 26 -12.13 10.13 4.58
C CYS A 26 -11.78 10.97 5.81
N LEU A 27 -10.82 11.90 5.68
CA LEU A 27 -10.32 12.72 6.79
C LEU A 27 -11.35 13.71 7.33
N LYS A 28 -12.39 14.04 6.54
CA LYS A 28 -13.48 14.94 6.95
C LYS A 28 -14.60 14.21 7.70
N MET A 29 -14.59 12.88 7.77
CA MET A 29 -15.62 12.11 8.45
C MET A 29 -15.59 12.34 9.96
N GLN A 30 -16.77 12.60 10.55
CA GLN A 30 -16.90 12.83 11.99
C GLN A 30 -16.96 11.52 12.79
N ASN A 31 -17.52 10.47 12.21
CA ASN A 31 -17.61 9.16 12.85
C ASN A 31 -16.25 8.45 12.73
N SER A 32 -15.62 8.17 13.87
CA SER A 32 -14.30 7.53 13.90
C SER A 32 -14.28 6.14 13.28
N PHE A 33 -15.32 5.33 13.48
CA PHE A 33 -15.40 4.00 12.90
C PHE A 33 -15.51 4.04 11.36
N GLU A 34 -16.33 4.95 10.83
CA GLU A 34 -16.45 5.14 9.37
C GLU A 34 -15.16 5.72 8.77
N LYS A 35 -14.55 6.71 9.44
CA LYS A 35 -13.26 7.30 9.08
C LYS A 35 -12.17 6.22 9.01
N ASP A 36 -12.01 5.43 10.06
CA ASP A 36 -11.00 4.37 10.18
C ASP A 36 -11.17 3.34 9.05
N GLY A 37 -12.40 2.87 8.81
CA GLY A 37 -12.71 1.95 7.72
C GLY A 37 -12.43 2.54 6.34
N CYS A 38 -12.71 3.84 6.15
CA CYS A 38 -12.41 4.57 4.91
C CYS A 38 -10.89 4.62 4.67
N ILE A 39 -10.10 5.05 5.65
CA ILE A 39 -8.64 5.12 5.56
C ILE A 39 -8.04 3.73 5.33
N LEU A 40 -8.52 2.71 6.05
CA LEU A 40 -8.05 1.34 5.89
C LEU A 40 -8.27 0.84 4.46
N LYS A 41 -9.43 1.10 3.86
CA LYS A 41 -9.69 0.75 2.46
C LYS A 41 -8.79 1.52 1.49
N MET A 42 -8.51 2.78 1.77
CA MET A 42 -7.59 3.58 0.95
C MET A 42 -6.14 3.10 1.04
N SER A 43 -5.73 2.56 2.19
CA SER A 43 -4.38 2.02 2.41
C SER A 43 -4.03 0.87 1.44
N GLU A 44 -5.02 0.12 0.96
CA GLU A 44 -4.85 -0.95 -0.03
C GLU A 44 -4.37 -0.47 -1.39
N LYS A 45 -4.47 0.83 -1.69
CA LYS A 45 -4.01 1.44 -2.93
C LYS A 45 -3.03 2.60 -2.71
N SER A 46 -2.85 3.01 -1.45
CA SER A 46 -1.99 4.12 -1.08
C SER A 46 -0.56 3.66 -0.81
N THR A 47 0.36 4.61 -0.85
CA THR A 47 1.77 4.46 -0.47
C THR A 47 2.18 5.39 0.68
N ILE A 48 1.24 6.18 1.20
CA ILE A 48 1.46 7.21 2.22
C ILE A 48 1.24 6.59 3.60
N ILE A 49 2.31 6.22 4.30
CA ILE A 49 2.23 5.50 5.59
C ILE A 49 1.60 6.35 6.70
N ASP A 50 1.83 7.66 6.67
CA ASP A 50 1.34 8.64 7.66
C ASP A 50 -0.20 8.69 7.71
N LEU A 51 -0.88 8.16 6.70
CA LEU A 51 -2.35 8.01 6.73
C LEU A 51 -2.81 7.14 7.89
N CYS A 52 -2.02 6.12 8.25
CA CYS A 52 -2.38 5.21 9.33
C CYS A 52 -2.36 5.88 10.70
N GLU A 53 -1.74 7.05 10.84
CA GLU A 53 -1.75 7.85 12.08
C GLU A 53 -3.11 8.50 12.34
N ASN A 54 -3.98 8.57 11.33
CA ASN A 54 -5.32 9.14 11.44
C ASN A 54 -6.40 8.11 11.85
N ILE A 55 -5.99 6.85 12.07
CA ILE A 55 -6.86 5.76 12.49
C ILE A 55 -6.87 5.67 14.02
N ASP A 56 -8.06 5.72 14.62
CA ASP A 56 -8.22 5.69 16.08
C ASP A 56 -8.10 4.26 16.63
N SER A 57 -8.59 3.27 15.87
CA SER A 57 -8.46 1.85 16.18
C SER A 57 -7.01 1.36 16.00
N ARG A 58 -6.37 0.97 17.10
CA ARG A 58 -4.99 0.45 17.08
C ARG A 58 -4.80 -0.74 16.14
N THR A 59 -5.77 -1.65 16.11
CA THR A 59 -5.71 -2.83 15.24
C THR A 59 -5.80 -2.42 13.77
N ASP A 60 -6.72 -1.52 13.43
CA ASP A 60 -6.89 -1.05 12.05
C ASP A 60 -5.69 -0.20 11.60
N GLY A 61 -5.05 0.55 12.50
CA GLY A 61 -3.81 1.26 12.24
C GLY A 61 -2.68 0.30 11.83
N MET A 62 -2.53 -0.83 12.53
CA MET A 62 -1.55 -1.87 12.17
C MET A 62 -1.89 -2.57 10.85
N LEU A 63 -3.18 -2.80 10.56
CA LEU A 63 -3.61 -3.36 9.27
C LEU A 63 -3.35 -2.37 8.11
N CYS A 64 -3.56 -1.08 8.34
CA CYS A 64 -3.21 -0.02 7.40
C CYS A 64 -1.70 -0.02 7.11
N GLN A 65 -0.86 -0.08 8.15
CA GLN A 65 0.59 -0.15 7.98
C GLN A 65 1.02 -1.38 7.18
N LYS A 66 0.42 -2.55 7.48
CA LYS A 66 0.61 -3.79 6.72
C LYS A 66 0.30 -3.59 5.24
N ASN A 67 -0.88 -3.06 4.91
CA ASN A 67 -1.32 -2.88 3.52
C ASN A 67 -0.34 -2.01 2.73
N ILE A 68 0.09 -0.90 3.32
CA ILE A 68 1.04 0.01 2.68
C ILE A 68 2.42 -0.63 2.52
N ALA A 69 2.91 -1.36 3.53
CA ALA A 69 4.17 -2.09 3.45
C ALA A 69 4.16 -3.14 2.33
N VAL A 70 3.05 -3.86 2.16
CA VAL A 70 2.86 -4.85 1.10
C VAL A 70 2.83 -4.20 -0.28
N ASN A 71 2.08 -3.11 -0.43
CA ASN A 71 2.00 -2.34 -1.67
C ASN A 71 3.36 -1.79 -2.11
N ARG A 72 4.12 -1.25 -1.15
CA ARG A 72 5.47 -0.73 -1.38
C ARG A 72 6.53 -1.83 -1.45
N ARG A 73 6.19 -3.06 -1.07
CA ARG A 73 7.11 -4.20 -0.96
C ARG A 73 8.27 -3.93 0.02
N GLU A 74 8.00 -3.20 1.09
CA GLU A 74 8.99 -2.73 2.07
C GLU A 74 8.88 -3.52 3.39
N SER A 75 9.63 -4.61 3.51
CA SER A 75 9.57 -5.48 4.70
C SER A 75 9.97 -4.79 6.01
N THR A 76 10.80 -3.76 5.96
CA THR A 76 11.24 -3.01 7.15
C THR A 76 10.05 -2.33 7.84
N LYS A 77 9.01 -1.94 7.09
CA LYS A 77 7.79 -1.38 7.67
C LYS A 77 6.93 -2.42 8.40
N CYS A 78 7.09 -3.70 8.09
CA CYS A 78 6.45 -4.77 8.87
C CYS A 78 7.07 -4.93 10.26
N GLU A 79 8.33 -4.52 10.46
CA GLU A 79 9.05 -4.62 11.74
C GLU A 79 8.54 -3.58 12.75
N ASP A 80 7.96 -2.48 12.27
CA ASP A 80 7.35 -1.43 13.09
C ASP A 80 5.97 -1.84 13.68
N ILE A 81 5.38 -2.93 13.17
CA ILE A 81 4.07 -3.43 13.62
C ILE A 81 4.23 -4.19 14.95
N MET A 82 3.60 -3.67 16.00
CA MET A 82 3.72 -4.23 17.35
C MET A 82 3.11 -5.63 17.51
N ASP A 83 2.01 -5.93 16.83
CA ASP A 83 1.41 -7.26 16.89
C ASP A 83 2.23 -8.25 16.06
N GLN A 84 2.81 -9.26 16.73
CA GLN A 84 3.67 -10.26 16.08
C GLN A 84 2.94 -11.09 15.01
N THR A 85 1.62 -11.28 15.15
CA THR A 85 0.85 -12.04 14.16
C THR A 85 0.67 -11.22 12.89
N ILE A 86 0.28 -9.94 13.02
CA ILE A 86 0.13 -9.02 11.90
C ILE A 86 1.49 -8.74 11.25
N SER A 87 2.55 -8.53 12.04
CA SER A 87 3.91 -8.32 11.53
C SER A 87 4.43 -9.53 10.73
N ALA A 88 4.22 -10.75 11.23
CA ALA A 88 4.61 -11.97 10.51
C ALA A 88 3.81 -12.16 9.21
N GLU A 89 2.52 -11.80 9.21
CA GLU A 89 1.68 -11.84 8.02
C GLU A 89 2.11 -10.80 6.99
N CYS A 90 2.35 -9.56 7.41
CA CYS A 90 2.93 -8.49 6.59
C CYS A 90 4.22 -8.94 5.93
N THR A 91 5.17 -9.45 6.71
CA THR A 91 6.46 -9.95 6.21
C THR A 91 6.28 -11.07 5.19
N THR A 92 5.33 -11.98 5.45
CA THR A 92 4.99 -13.08 4.54
C THR A 92 4.45 -12.57 3.21
N GLU A 93 3.53 -11.61 3.23
CA GLU A 93 2.95 -11.03 2.02
C GLU A 93 3.98 -10.25 1.20
N VAL A 94 4.86 -9.48 1.84
CA VAL A 94 6.00 -8.82 1.16
C VAL A 94 6.94 -9.86 0.55
N ALA A 95 7.26 -10.94 1.27
CA ALA A 95 8.10 -12.03 0.77
C ALA A 95 7.50 -12.70 -0.47
N VAL A 96 6.18 -12.92 -0.48
CA VAL A 96 5.45 -13.48 -1.62
C VAL A 96 5.46 -12.50 -2.80
N ALA A 97 5.13 -11.23 -2.57
CA ALA A 97 5.08 -10.20 -3.61
C ALA A 97 6.44 -9.94 -4.28
N THR A 98 7.54 -10.12 -3.53
CA THR A 98 8.91 -9.93 -4.03
C THR A 98 9.59 -11.23 -4.48
N GLY A 99 9.03 -12.40 -4.15
CA GLY A 99 9.70 -13.68 -4.31
C GLY A 99 10.95 -13.87 -3.42
N ASN A 100 11.12 -13.03 -2.39
CA ASN A 100 12.32 -13.02 -1.55
C ASN A 100 12.16 -13.92 -0.32
N TYR A 101 12.68 -15.15 -0.41
CA TYR A 101 12.61 -16.13 0.68
C TYR A 101 13.39 -15.71 1.94
N MET A 102 14.38 -14.83 1.83
CA MET A 102 15.20 -14.40 2.97
C MET A 102 14.38 -13.63 3.99
N LEU A 103 13.30 -12.97 3.55
CA LEU A 103 12.38 -12.27 4.45
C LEU A 103 11.67 -13.21 5.42
N CYS A 104 11.38 -14.46 5.01
CA CYS A 104 10.79 -15.44 5.91
C CYS A 104 11.68 -15.75 7.12
N LYS A 105 13.01 -15.61 6.99
CA LYS A 105 13.96 -15.84 8.10
C LYS A 105 13.81 -14.84 9.24
N LYS A 106 13.23 -13.66 8.97
CA LYS A 106 12.92 -12.64 9.98
C LYS A 106 11.72 -13.01 10.87
N ILE A 107 10.93 -14.03 10.49
CA ILE A 107 9.78 -14.47 11.28
C ILE A 107 10.28 -15.40 12.40
N ASP A 108 10.04 -15.02 13.65
CA ASP A 108 10.52 -15.76 14.84
C ASP A 108 9.88 -17.14 14.99
N ARG A 109 8.53 -17.21 14.90
CA ARG A 109 7.81 -18.46 15.11
C ARG A 109 8.04 -19.43 13.95
N GLN A 110 8.67 -20.57 14.23
CA GLN A 110 9.04 -21.56 13.22
C GLN A 110 7.86 -22.02 12.34
N SER A 111 6.66 -22.21 12.92
CA SER A 111 5.46 -22.59 12.14
C SER A 111 5.05 -21.51 11.13
N LYS A 112 5.12 -20.24 11.51
CA LYS A 112 4.83 -19.09 10.62
C LYS A 112 5.93 -18.91 9.56
N ARG A 113 7.19 -19.12 9.93
CA ARG A 113 8.33 -19.12 9.00
C ARG A 113 8.19 -20.19 7.91
N THR A 114 7.93 -21.44 8.29
CA THR A 114 7.71 -22.54 7.33
C THR A 114 6.52 -22.23 6.40
N HIS A 115 5.44 -21.66 6.94
CA HIS A 115 4.30 -21.23 6.14
C HIS A 115 4.66 -20.14 5.12
N CYS A 116 5.47 -19.15 5.52
CA CYS A 116 5.98 -18.12 4.62
C CYS A 116 6.81 -18.74 3.46
N GLU A 117 7.76 -19.60 3.79
CA GLU A 117 8.63 -20.26 2.80
C GLU A 117 7.82 -21.08 1.77
N TYR A 118 6.80 -21.78 2.25
CA TYR A 118 5.85 -22.51 1.40
C TYR A 118 5.08 -21.59 0.47
N ARG A 119 4.54 -20.46 0.96
CA ARG A 119 3.80 -19.50 0.14
C ARG A 119 4.68 -18.88 -0.94
N VAL A 120 5.91 -18.47 -0.61
CA VAL A 120 6.87 -17.92 -1.58
C VAL A 120 7.19 -18.94 -2.68
N SER A 121 7.47 -20.18 -2.29
CA SER A 121 7.77 -21.27 -3.23
C SER A 121 6.60 -21.58 -4.15
N SER A 122 5.38 -21.58 -3.61
CA SER A 122 4.15 -21.83 -4.37
C SER A 122 3.84 -20.71 -5.35
N ALA A 123 3.98 -19.45 -4.94
CA ALA A 123 3.79 -18.29 -5.80
C ALA A 123 4.79 -18.29 -6.98
N LYS A 124 6.07 -18.59 -6.70
CA LYS A 124 7.12 -18.69 -7.73
C LYS A 124 6.85 -19.82 -8.72
N ARG A 125 6.31 -20.96 -8.26
CA ARG A 125 5.90 -22.06 -9.15
C ARG A 125 4.75 -21.65 -10.05
N LYS A 126 3.73 -20.96 -9.50
CA LYS A 126 2.59 -20.48 -10.28
C LYS A 126 3.03 -19.52 -11.39
N GLN A 127 3.87 -18.54 -11.07
CA GLN A 127 4.41 -17.58 -12.05
C GLN A 127 5.16 -18.25 -13.22
N ARG A 128 5.89 -19.35 -12.97
CA ARG A 128 6.61 -20.09 -14.03
C ARG A 128 5.69 -20.88 -14.96
N LEU A 129 4.49 -21.22 -14.52
CA LEU A 129 3.52 -21.98 -15.33
C LEU A 129 2.67 -21.06 -16.22
N GLU A 130 2.68 -19.75 -15.94
CA GLU A 130 1.94 -18.72 -16.67
C GLU A 130 2.81 -18.00 -17.73
N GLN A 131 4.07 -18.40 -17.88
CA GLN A 131 5.04 -17.91 -18.87
C GLN A 131 5.27 -18.94 -19.97
#